data_AF-A0A2G5FC72-F1
#
_entry.id   AF-A0A2G5FC72-F1
#
_cell.length_a   1.000
_cell.length_b   1.000
_cell.length_c   1.000
_cell.angle_alpha   90.00
_cell.angle_beta   90.00
_cell.angle_gamma   90.00
#
_symmetry.space_group_name_H-M   'P 1'
#
loop_
_entity.id
_entity.type
_entity.pdbx_description
1 polymer ?
#
loop_
_entity_poly.entity_id
_entity_poly.type
_entity_poly.pdbx_seq_one_letter_code
_entity_poly.pdbx_strand_id
1 'polypeptide(L)' 'MAIAIVVTIAEILKNNGLAIEKKIPTSTVNMKDESRGRPIQKAKIEILLAKTEDFDELMAAAAEEREMDDVEEQS' A
#
# COMPACT_ATOMS: atom_id res chain seq x y z
N MET A 1 -9.71 8.76 7.50
CA MET A 1 -10.05 8.64 6.07
C MET A 1 -9.14 7.58 5.48
N ALA A 2 -9.66 6.39 5.13
CA ALA A 2 -8.79 5.25 4.77
C ALA A 2 -8.33 5.26 3.30
N ILE A 3 -9.14 5.80 2.39
CA ILE A 3 -8.87 5.76 0.95
C ILE A 3 -7.56 6.48 0.61
N ALA A 4 -7.31 7.68 1.15
CA ALA A 4 -6.06 8.40 0.90
C ALA A 4 -4.82 7.61 1.31
N ILE A 5 -4.87 6.89 2.45
CA ILE A 5 -3.74 6.07 2.91
C ILE A 5 -3.43 4.97 1.88
N VAL A 6 -4.47 4.28 1.37
CA VAL A 6 -4.27 3.23 0.36
C VAL A 6 -3.71 3.79 -0.95
N VAL A 7 -4.17 4.98 -1.37
CA VAL A 7 -3.64 5.68 -2.55
C VAL A 7 -2.16 6.02 -2.35
N THR A 8 -1.81 6.62 -1.22
CA THR A 8 -0.42 6.98 -0.91
C THR A 8 0.49 5.76 -0.86
N ILE A 9 0.04 4.65 -0.26
CA ILE A 9 0.83 3.40 -0.25
C ILE A 9 1.08 2.90 -1.68
N ALA A 10 0.05 2.88 -2.53
CA ALA A 10 0.22 2.46 -3.92
C ALA A 10 1.18 3.39 -4.68
N GLU A 11 1.08 4.71 -4.49
CA GLU A 11 2.00 5.68 -5.10
C GLU A 11 3.44 5.47 -4.65
N ILE A 12 3.70 5.27 -3.36
CA ILE A 12 5.05 4.98 -2.84
C ILE A 12 5.63 3.73 -3.49
N LEU A 13 4.86 2.62 -3.53
CA LEU A 13 5.34 1.36 -4.10
C LEU A 13 5.66 1.48 -5.59
N LYS A 14 4.86 2.23 -6.35
CA LYS A 14 5.11 2.45 -7.78
C LYS A 14 6.29 3.37 -8.04
N ASN A 15 6.41 4.46 -7.29
CA ASN A 15 7.50 5.43 -7.44
C ASN A 15 8.86 4.81 -7.08
N ASN A 16 8.89 3.88 -6.13
CA ASN A 16 10.10 3.15 -5.75
C ASN A 16 10.38 1.95 -6.68
N GLY A 17 9.62 1.76 -7.76
CA GLY A 17 9.83 0.66 -8.70
C GLY A 17 9.53 -0.73 -8.13
N LEU A 18 8.82 -0.84 -7.00
CA LEU A 18 8.48 -2.12 -6.35
C LEU A 18 7.22 -2.77 -6.94
N ALA A 19 6.33 -1.97 -7.50
CA ALA A 19 5.05 -2.49 -7.97
C ALA A 19 4.58 -1.78 -9.24
N ILE A 20 3.75 -2.50 -10.00
CA ILE A 20 2.91 -1.95 -11.07
C ILE A 20 1.44 -2.16 -10.72
N GLU A 21 0.59 -1.20 -11.05
CA GLU A 21 -0.85 -1.38 -10.93
C GLU A 21 -1.38 -2.34 -11.99
N LYS A 22 -2.29 -3.22 -11.57
CA LYS A 22 -3.07 -4.08 -12.47
C LYS A 22 -4.51 -3.62 -12.54
N LYS A 23 -5.09 -3.13 -11.43
CA LYS A 23 -6.49 -2.69 -11.37
C LYS A 23 -6.73 -1.73 -10.21
N ILE A 24 -7.58 -0.72 -10.41
CA ILE A 24 -7.98 0.26 -9.38
C ILE A 24 -9.51 0.44 -9.41
N PRO A 25 -10.33 -0.55 -8.99
CA PRO A 25 -11.77 -0.35 -8.93
C PRO A 25 -12.17 0.50 -7.72
N THR A 26 -13.08 1.44 -7.96
CA THR A 26 -13.79 2.17 -6.92
C THR A 26 -15.25 1.76 -6.93
N SER A 27 -15.85 1.59 -5.77
CA SER A 27 -17.26 1.28 -5.61
C SER A 27 -17.80 1.93 -4.35
N THR A 28 -19.07 1.70 -4.09
CA THR A 28 -19.69 2.04 -2.82
C THR A 28 -20.28 0.79 -2.19
N VAL A 29 -20.17 0.68 -0.88
CA VAL A 29 -20.76 -0.41 -0.11
C VAL A 29 -21.74 0.15 0.91
N ASN A 30 -22.85 -0.58 1.10
CA ASN A 30 -23.80 -0.28 2.16
C ASN A 30 -23.25 -0.83 3.47
N MET A 31 -22.99 0.04 4.43
CA MET A 31 -22.61 -0.33 5.78
C MET A 31 -23.75 -0.06 6.74
N LYS A 32 -23.99 -0.99 7.66
CA LYS A 32 -24.93 -0.76 8.76
C LYS A 32 -24.30 0.24 9.72
N ASP A 33 -24.98 1.36 9.93
CA ASP A 33 -24.62 2.32 10.96
C ASP A 33 -25.44 2.00 12.21
N GLU A 34 -24.82 1.34 13.19
CA GLU A 34 -25.48 0.98 14.46
C GLU A 34 -25.95 2.20 15.24
N SER A 35 -25.37 3.38 14.98
CA SER A 35 -25.73 4.62 15.66
C SER A 35 -26.91 5.36 15.02
N ARG A 36 -27.18 5.14 13.72
CA ARG A 36 -28.17 5.92 12.95
C ARG A 36 -29.35 5.12 12.40
N GLY A 37 -29.43 3.82 12.66
CA GLY A 37 -30.57 2.95 12.32
C GLY A 37 -30.84 2.77 10.81
N ARG A 38 -30.19 3.55 9.94
CA ARG A 38 -30.26 3.45 8.48
C ARG A 38 -28.91 3.06 7.88
N PRO A 39 -28.88 2.24 6.80
CA PRO A 39 -27.64 1.96 6.09
C PRO A 39 -26.99 3.26 5.56
N ILE A 40 -25.67 3.35 5.64
CA ILE A 40 -24.88 4.42 5.05
C ILE A 40 -24.06 3.87 3.89
N GLN A 41 -23.98 4.65 2.81
CA GLN A 41 -23.16 4.31 1.66
C GLN A 41 -21.74 4.84 1.90
N LYS A 42 -20.75 3.94 1.93
CA LYS A 42 -19.33 4.29 2.08
C LYS A 42 -18.59 4.01 0.78
N ALA A 43 -17.69 4.91 0.40
CA ALA A 43 -16.77 4.66 -0.69
C ALA A 43 -15.80 3.53 -0.31
N LYS A 44 -15.56 2.63 -1.27
CA LYS A 44 -14.61 1.52 -1.20
C LYS A 44 -13.67 1.65 -2.40
N ILE A 45 -12.38 1.52 -2.15
CA ILE A 45 -11.34 1.41 -3.17
C ILE A 45 -10.67 0.05 -3.02
N GLU A 46 -10.32 -0.58 -4.14
CA GLU A 46 -9.42 -1.73 -4.15
C GLU A 46 -8.29 -1.39 -5.13
N ILE A 47 -7.05 -1.78 -4.79
CA ILE A 47 -5.89 -1.57 -5.66
C ILE A 47 -5.20 -2.92 -5.78
N LEU A 48 -5.20 -3.49 -6.98
CA LEU A 48 -4.44 -4.69 -7.30
C LEU A 48 -3.09 -4.25 -7.84
N LEU A 49 -2.04 -4.61 -7.13
CA LEU A 49 -0.65 -4.40 -7.51
C LEU A 49 -0.01 -5.75 -7.86
N ALA A 50 0.94 -5.73 -8.78
CA ALA A 50 1.85 -6.85 -9.03
C ALA A 50 3.29 -6.40 -8.78
N LYS A 51 4.14 -7.35 -8.38
CA LYS A 51 5.58 -7.13 -8.31
C LYS A 51 6.12 -6.71 -9.68
N THR A 52 7.06 -5.78 -9.67
CA THR A 52 7.97 -5.54 -10.78
C THR A 52 9.00 -6.66 -10.88
N GLU A 53 9.76 -6.69 -11.98
CA GLU A 53 10.88 -7.62 -12.14
C GLU A 53 11.97 -7.33 -11.10
N ASP A 54 12.20 -6.05 -10.80
CA ASP A 54 13.24 -5.58 -9.87
C ASP A 54 12.86 -5.73 -8.38
N PHE A 55 11.65 -6.18 -8.05
CA PHE A 55 11.15 -6.16 -6.67
C PHE A 55 12.04 -6.94 -5.70
N ASP A 56 12.40 -8.17 -6.06
CA ASP A 56 13.17 -9.03 -5.16
C ASP A 56 14.62 -8.50 -5.02
N GLU A 57 15.19 -7.90 -6.08
CA GLU A 57 16.52 -7.26 -6.05
C GLU A 57 16.53 -6.02 -5.16
N LEU A 58 15.54 -5.12 -5.32
CA LEU A 58 15.41 -3.91 -4.50
C LEU A 58 15.16 -4.24 -3.02
N MET A 59 14.43 -5.31 -2.73
CA MET A 59 14.21 -5.77 -1.36
C MET A 59 15.46 -6.39 -0.73
N ALA A 60 16.28 -7.10 -1.52
CA ALA A 60 17.56 -7.62 -1.06
C ALA A 60 18.56 -6.49 -0.79
N ALA A 61 18.70 -5.53 -1.72
CA ALA A 61 19.57 -4.37 -1.55
C ALA A 61 19.20 -3.55 -0.30
N ALA A 62 17.91 -3.30 -0.07
CA ALA A 62 17.45 -2.58 1.12
C ALA A 62 17.65 -3.36 2.43
N ALA A 63 17.77 -4.69 2.39
CA ALA A 63 18.11 -5.49 3.56
C ALA A 63 19.62 -5.38 3.87
N GLU A 64 20.47 -5.46 2.85
CA GLU A 64 21.91 -5.26 2.98
C GLU A 64 22.25 -3.86 3.52
N GLU A 65 21.60 -2.80 3.02
CA GLU A 65 21.78 -1.44 3.53
C GLU A 65 21.44 -1.34 5.03
N ARG A 66 20.35 -1.98 5.48
CA ARG A 66 19.97 -1.98 6.91
C ARG A 66 20.97 -2.73 7.78
N GLU A 67 21.53 -3.83 7.28
CA GLU A 67 22.56 -4.57 8.00
C GLU A 67 23.87 -3.77 8.11
N MET A 68 24.19 -2.93 7.11
CA MET A 68 25.33 -2.02 7.18
C MET A 68 25.10 -0.88 8.18
N ASP A 69 23.92 -0.27 8.18
CA ASP A 69 23.56 0.79 9.14
C ASP A 69 23.60 0.30 10.60
N ASP A 70 23.12 -0.92 10.87
CA ASP A 70 23.15 -1.53 12.21
C ASP A 70 24.59 -1.81 12.71
N VAL A 71 25.53 -2.08 11.80
CA VAL A 71 26.94 -2.32 12.14
C VAL A 71 27.69 -1.01 12.40
N GLU A 72 27.36 0.06 11.67
CA GLU A 72 27.93 1.39 11.88
C GLU A 72 27.41 2.05 13.17
N GLU A 73 26.14 1.88 13.55
CA GLU A 73 25.59 2.43 14.81
C GLU A 73 26.11 1.71 16.08
N GLN A 74 26.62 0.48 15.96
CA GLN A 74 27.16 -0.30 17.09
C GLN A 74 28.67 -0.19 17.30
N SER A 75 29.38 0.61 16.48
CA SER A 75 30.83 0.82 16.52
C SER A 75 31.23 2.18 17.10
#